data_AF-H9WRN6-F1
#
_entry.id   AF-H9WRN6-F1
#
_cell.length_a   1.000
_cell.length_b   1.000
_cell.length_c   1.000
_cell.angle_alpha   90.00
_cell.angle_beta   90.00
_cell.angle_gamma   90.00
#
_symmetry.space_group_name_H-M   'P 1'
#
loop_
_entity.id
_entity.type
_entity.pdbx_description
1 polymer ?
#
loop_
_entity_poly.entity_id
_entity_poly.type
_entity_poly.pdbx_seq_one_letter_code
_entity_poly.pdbx_strand_id
1 'polypeptide(L)' 'LSYCPGGDLRKYLQGLLASSNVQQYVEHHQFGQSAISTESPNWHFYRQVLLVSEPIQKHGTAE' A
#
# COMPACT_ATOMS: atom_id res chain seq x y z
N LEU A 1 -0.63 -4.93 -19.13
CA LEU A 1 -0.43 -6.14 -18.32
C LEU A 1 1.05 -6.51 -18.37
N SER A 2 1.76 -6.31 -17.25
CA SER A 2 3.21 -6.48 -17.10
C SER A 2 3.58 -7.95 -16.93
N TYR A 3 3.85 -8.66 -18.02
CA TYR A 3 4.46 -10.01 -17.98
C TYR A 3 5.83 -10.04 -18.69
N CYS A 4 6.55 -8.92 -18.68
CA CYS A 4 7.89 -8.85 -19.25
C CYS A 4 8.95 -9.35 -18.25
N PRO A 5 9.93 -10.17 -18.68
CA PRO A 5 11.09 -10.52 -17.88
C PRO A 5 11.80 -9.25 -17.42
N GLY A 6 11.90 -9.03 -16.10
CA GLY A 6 12.52 -7.83 -15.55
C GLY A 6 11.56 -6.65 -15.32
N GLY A 7 10.27 -6.89 -15.13
CA GLY A 7 9.32 -5.87 -14.68
C GLY A 7 9.75 -5.19 -13.37
N ASP A 8 9.25 -3.97 -13.14
CA ASP A 8 9.76 -3.12 -12.06
C ASP A 8 9.54 -3.71 -10.66
N LEU A 9 8.52 -4.55 -10.48
CA LEU A 9 8.34 -5.32 -9.25
C LEU A 9 9.52 -6.27 -9.01
N ARG A 10 10.00 -6.96 -10.05
CA ARG A 10 11.14 -7.87 -9.93
C ARG A 10 12.41 -7.12 -9.53
N LYS A 11 12.67 -5.98 -10.18
CA LYS A 11 13.83 -5.13 -9.87
C LYS A 11 13.76 -4.62 -8.43
N TYR A 12 12.58 -4.16 -8.02
CA TYR A 12 12.35 -3.71 -6.65
C TYR A 12 12.66 -4.81 -5.64
N LEU A 13 12.13 -6.02 -5.85
CA LEU A 13 12.37 -7.17 -4.98
C LEU A 13 13.83 -7.63 -4.98
N GLN A 14 14.52 -7.55 -6.11
CA GLN A 14 15.95 -7.87 -6.19
C GLN A 14 16.81 -6.89 -5.38
N GLY A 15 16.54 -5.59 -5.47
CA GLY A 15 17.25 -4.61 -4.64
C GLY A 15 16.89 -4.72 -3.15
N LEU A 16 15.63 -5.08 -2.83
CA LEU A 16 15.20 -5.35 -1.46
C LEU A 16 15.95 -6.54 -0.85
N LEU A 17 16.10 -7.63 -1.62
CA LEU A 17 16.87 -8.83 -1.25
C LEU A 17 18.36 -8.53 -1.05
N ALA A 18 18.91 -7.61 -1.83
CA ALA A 18 20.32 -7.22 -1.74
C ALA A 18 20.60 -6.18 -0.63
N SER A 19 19.56 -5.58 -0.04
CA SER A 19 19.73 -4.54 0.98
C SER A 19 20.11 -5.14 2.33
N SER A 20 21.11 -4.53 2.99
CA SER A 20 21.44 -4.81 4.39
C SER A 20 20.40 -4.26 5.36
N ASN A 21 19.67 -3.21 4.96
CA ASN A 21 18.59 -2.62 5.74
C ASN A 21 17.34 -2.49 4.86
N VAL A 22 16.42 -3.45 5.05
CA VAL A 22 15.17 -3.54 4.30
C VAL A 22 14.31 -2.29 4.50
N GLN A 23 14.24 -1.76 5.73
CA GLN A 23 13.38 -0.63 6.07
C GLN A 23 13.84 0.65 5.35
N GLN A 24 15.15 0.94 5.39
CA GLN A 24 15.74 2.06 4.66
C GLN A 24 15.61 1.90 3.14
N TYR A 25 15.71 0.68 2.60
CA TYR A 25 15.53 0.47 1.17
C TYR A 25 14.10 0.80 0.73
N VAL A 26 13.09 0.33 1.48
CA VAL A 26 11.67 0.61 1.21
C VAL A 26 11.38 2.12 1.27
N GLU A 27 11.96 2.83 2.25
CA GLU A 27 11.81 4.28 2.40
C GLU A 27 12.31 5.05 1.18
N HIS A 28 13.50 4.70 0.68
CA HIS A 28 14.13 5.39 -0.46
C HIS A 28 13.61 4.91 -1.83
N HIS A 29 13.06 3.71 -1.91
CA HIS A 29 12.62 3.09 -3.16
C HIS A 29 11.11 2.77 -3.10
N GLN A 30 10.26 3.79 -2.93
CA GLN A 30 8.82 3.55 -2.89
C GLN A 30 8.35 2.84 -4.17
N PHE A 31 7.66 1.72 -3.99
CA PHE A 31 7.11 0.92 -5.08
C PHE A 31 5.61 0.74 -4.89
N GLY A 32 4.85 0.86 -5.97
CA GLY A 32 3.39 0.81 -5.96
C GLY A 32 2.75 2.18 -6.02
N GLN A 33 1.50 2.27 -5.58
CA GLN A 33 0.77 3.54 -5.52
C GLN A 33 1.09 4.27 -4.22
N SER A 34 1.20 5.59 -4.30
CA SER A 34 1.33 6.45 -3.13
C SER A 34 0.13 6.25 -2.19
N ALA A 35 0.35 6.50 -0.90
CA ALA A 35 -0.72 6.47 0.08
C ALA A 35 -1.86 7.39 -0.36
N ILE A 36 -3.09 6.87 -0.30
CA ILE A 36 -4.28 7.68 -0.57
C ILE A 36 -4.36 8.76 0.52
N SER A 37 -4.40 10.01 0.09
CA SER A 37 -4.50 11.17 0.95
C SER A 37 -5.69 12.05 0.55
N THR A 38 -6.06 12.99 1.42
CA THR A 38 -7.09 14.01 1.13
C THR A 38 -6.74 14.90 -0.05
N GLU A 39 -5.45 14.94 -0.45
CA GLU A 39 -4.92 15.70 -1.56
C GLU A 39 -4.96 14.92 -2.89
N SER A 40 -5.30 13.63 -2.84
CA SER A 40 -5.39 12.81 -4.05
C SER A 40 -6.46 13.36 -5.01
N PRO A 41 -6.22 13.44 -6.33
CA PRO A 41 -7.19 13.95 -7.29
C PRO A 41 -8.55 13.25 -7.24
N ASN A 42 -8.54 11.96 -6.88
CA ASN A 42 -9.72 11.11 -6.75
C ASN A 42 -10.21 10.99 -5.30
N TRP A 43 -9.86 11.92 -4.41
CA TRP A 43 -10.22 11.84 -2.99
C TRP A 43 -11.72 11.70 -2.76
N HIS A 44 -12.56 12.37 -3.57
CA HIS A 44 -14.02 12.23 -3.45
C HIS A 44 -14.47 10.78 -3.62
N PHE A 45 -13.89 10.05 -4.57
CA PHE A 45 -14.16 8.62 -4.76
C PHE A 45 -13.61 7.79 -3.59
N TYR A 46 -12.35 8.00 -3.22
CA TYR A 46 -11.73 7.23 -2.13
C TYR A 46 -12.44 7.42 -0.79
N ARG A 47 -12.89 8.64 -0.49
CA ARG A 47 -13.65 8.96 0.73
C ARG A 47 -14.93 8.14 0.83
N GLN A 48 -15.65 7.93 -0.27
CA GLN A 48 -16.87 7.12 -0.26
C GLN A 48 -16.55 5.66 0.09
N VAL A 49 -15.50 5.08 -0.49
CA VAL A 49 -15.11 3.70 -0.20
C VAL A 49 -14.63 3.53 1.24
N LEU A 50 -13.77 4.44 1.73
CA LEU A 50 -13.19 4.34 3.07
C LEU A 50 -14.21 4.56 4.20
N LEU A 51 -15.19 5.45 3.99
CA LEU A 51 -16.22 5.74 5.00
C LEU A 51 -17.41 4.78 4.97
N VAL A 52 -17.52 3.93 3.93
CA VAL A 52 -18.59 2.92 3.81
C VAL A 52 -18.24 1.60 4.52
N SER A 53 -17.00 1.43 4.98
CA SER A 53 -16.67 0.35 5.92
C SER A 53 -17.38 0.61 7.25
N GLU A 54 -18.49 -0.09 7.50
CA GLU A 54 -19.13 -0.07 8.81
C GLU A 54 -18.10 -0.38 9.90
N PRO A 55 -18.21 0.22 11.11
CA PRO A 55 -17.42 -0.25 12.23
C PRO A 55 -17.72 -1.73 12.40
N ILE A 56 -16.69 -2.58 12.35
CA ILE A 56 -16.81 -3.99 12.75
C ILE A 56 -17.47 -3.95 14.12
N GLN A 57 -18.74 -4.35 14.18
CA GLN A 57 -19.47 -4.42 15.44
C GLN A 57 -18.70 -5.40 16.31
N LYS A 58 -17.97 -4.87 17.29
CA LYS A 58 -17.41 -5.69 18.35
C LYS A 58 -18.60 -6.21 19.12
N HIS A 59 -19.05 -7.41 18.78
CA HIS A 59 -20.06 -8.11 19.56
C HIS A 59 -19.46 -8.26 20.95
N GLY A 60 -20.08 -7.57 21.91
CA GLY A 60 -19.51 -7.29 23.22
C GLY A 60 -19.21 -8.54 24.03
N THR A 61 -18.18 -8.43 24.85
CA THR A 61 -18.05 -9.21 26.08
C THR A 61 -18.87 -8.52 27.17
N ALA A 62 -19.80 -9.27 27.75
CA ALA A 62 -20.36 -9.13 29.09
C ALA A 62 -20.97 -10.52 29.40
N GLU A 63 -20.84 -11.16 30.55
CA GLU A 63 -20.21 -10.93 31.85
C GLU A 63 -19.98 -12.35 32.42
#